data_AF-A0A2J4YFY2-F1
#
_entry.id   AF-A0A2J4YFY2-F1
#
_cell.length_a   1.000
_cell.length_b   1.000
_cell.length_c   1.000
_cell.angle_alpha   90.00
_cell.angle_beta   90.00
_cell.angle_gamma   90.00
#
_symmetry.space_group_name_H-M   'P 1'
#
loop_
_entity.id
_entity.type
_entity.pdbx_description
1 polymer ?
#
loop_
_entity_poly.entity_id
_entity_poly.type
_entity_poly.pdbx_seq_one_letter_code
_entity_poly.pdbx_strand_id
1 'polypeptide(L)' 'MYLINGAESETLAVNDRSVQFGDGCFTTARIVRGRVQLL' A
#
# COMPACT_ATOMS: atom_id res chain seq x y z
N MET A 1 4.16 -3.73 9.52
CA MET A 1 4.30 -2.27 9.41
C MET A 1 3.96 -1.81 8.01
N TYR A 2 2.99 -0.91 7.86
CA TYR A 2 2.60 -0.28 6.60
C TYR A 2 2.69 1.24 6.74
N LEU A 3 2.97 1.93 5.63
CA LEU A 3 2.90 3.39 5.58
C LEU A 3 1.57 3.77 4.92
N ILE A 4 0.58 4.18 5.71
CA ILE A 4 -0.77 4.55 5.23
C ILE A 4 -0.94 6.05 5.45
N ASN A 5 -1.28 6.79 4.39
CA ASN A 5 -1.45 8.25 4.42
C ASN A 5 -0.26 9.01 5.04
N GLY A 6 0.96 8.50 4.87
CA GLY A 6 2.20 9.12 5.37
C GLY A 6 2.60 8.77 6.80
N ALA A 7 1.84 7.90 7.49
CA ALA A 7 2.13 7.47 8.86
C ALA A 7 2.26 5.94 8.96
N GLU A 8 3.12 5.49 9.87
CA GLU A 8 3.22 4.08 10.25
C GLU A 8 1.92 3.61 10.88
N SER A 9 1.37 2.51 10.37
CA SER A 9 0.16 1.88 10.89
C SER A 9 0.20 0.36 10.68
N GLU A 10 -0.51 -0.34 11.55
CA GLU A 10 -0.75 -1.78 11.45
C GLU A 10 -2.22 -2.11 11.14
N THR A 11 -3.09 -1.10 11.16
CA THR A 11 -4.52 -1.26 10.89
C THR A 11 -5.01 -0.29 9.83
N LEU A 12 -6.07 -0.68 9.14
CA LEU A 12 -6.84 0.15 8.22
C LEU A 12 -8.28 0.19 8.74
N ALA A 13 -8.96 1.33 8.59
CA ALA A 13 -10.34 1.46 9.01
C ALA A 13 -11.22 0.46 8.24
N VAL A 14 -12.09 -0.28 8.94
CA VAL A 14 -12.91 -1.31 8.31
C VAL A 14 -13.83 -0.72 7.24
N ASN A 15 -14.29 0.52 7.40
CA ASN A 15 -15.14 1.21 6.43
C ASN A 15 -14.41 1.75 5.19
N ASP A 16 -13.11 1.51 5.04
CA ASP A 16 -12.38 1.83 3.81
C ASP A 16 -12.96 1.05 2.62
N ARG A 17 -13.15 1.71 1.47
CA ARG A 17 -13.79 1.10 0.29
C ARG A 17 -12.96 -0.05 -0.31
N SER A 18 -11.64 -0.05 -0.11
CA SER A 18 -10.78 -1.18 -0.50
C SER A 18 -11.09 -2.45 0.29
N VAL A 19 -11.48 -2.31 1.57
CA VAL A 19 -11.90 -3.41 2.43
C VAL A 19 -13.33 -3.85 2.09
N GLN A 20 -14.23 -2.89 1.89
CA GLN A 20 -15.65 -3.17 1.68
C GLN A 20 -15.95 -3.74 0.29
N PHE A 21 -15.28 -3.24 -0.75
CA PHE A 21 -15.63 -3.51 -2.15
C PHE A 21 -14.43 -3.90 -3.02
N GLY A 22 -13.21 -3.88 -2.48
CA GLY A 22 -12.01 -3.99 -3.32
C GLY A 22 -11.85 -2.81 -4.29
N ASP A 23 -12.43 -1.65 -3.97
CA ASP A 23 -12.49 -0.50 -4.86
C ASP A 23 -11.15 0.26 -4.88
N GLY A 24 -10.26 -0.18 -5.76
CA GLY A 24 -8.95 0.43 -5.97
C GLY A 24 -8.07 -0.39 -6.91
N CYS A 25 -6.79 -0.02 -6.97
CA CYS A 25 -5.77 -0.76 -7.72
C CYS A 25 -4.47 -0.79 -6.93
N PHE A 26 -3.57 -1.71 -7.28
CA PHE A 26 -2.24 -1.80 -6.68
C PHE A 26 -1.18 -2.13 -7.73
N THR A 27 0.08 -1.93 -7.37
CA THR A 27 1.23 -2.39 -8.13
C THR A 27 2.20 -3.13 -7.22
N THR A 28 3.10 -3.93 -7.79
CA THR A 28 4.18 -4.59 -7.07
C THR A 28 5.47 -4.34 -7.82
N ALA A 29 6.45 -3.76 -7.14
CA ALA A 29 7.72 -3.38 -7.75
C ALA A 29 8.89 -4.16 -7.14
N ARG A 30 9.92 -4.40 -7.96
CA ARG A 30 11.16 -5.03 -7.53
C ARG A 30 12.11 -3.99 -6.94
N ILE A 31 12.75 -4.31 -5.82
CA ILE A 31 13.85 -3.51 -5.25
C ILE A 31 15.19 -4.20 -5.56
N VAL A 32 16.15 -3.45 -6.12
CA VAL A 32 17.54 -3.91 -6.34
C VAL A 32 18.50 -2.82 -5.86
N ARG A 33 19.38 -3.16 -4.91
CA ARG A 33 20.37 -2.23 -4.34
C ARG A 33 19.76 -0.89 -3.89
N GLY A 34 18.63 -0.96 -3.18
CA GLY A 34 17.93 0.22 -2.65
C GLY A 34 17.17 1.05 -3.70
N ARG A 35 17.04 0.58 -4.95
CA ARG A 35 16.29 1.28 -6.01
C ARG A 35 15.08 0.48 -6.45
N VAL A 36 13.95 1.16 -6.60
CA VAL A 36 12.74 0.63 -7.24
C VAL A 36 13.00 0.50 -8.74
N GLN A 37 12.80 -0.68 -9.30
CA GLN A 37 13.01 -0.93 -10.73
C GLN A 37 11.77 -0.50 -11.52
N LEU A 38 11.97 0.11 -12.68
CA LEU A 38 10.91 0.61 -13.57
C LEU A 38 9.98 1.65 -12.90
N LEU A 39 10.54 2.42 -11.96
CA LEU A 39 9.87 3.54 -11.31
C LEU A 39 9.80 4.77 -12.24
#